data_AF-A0A940LJD2-F1
#
_entry.id   AF-A0A940LJD2-F1
#
_cell.length_a   1.000
_cell.length_b   1.000
_cell.length_c   1.000
_cell.angle_alpha   90.00
_cell.angle_beta   90.00
_cell.angle_gamma   90.00
#
_symmetry.space_group_name_H-M   'P 1'
#
loop_
_entity.id
_entity.type
_entity.pdbx_description
1 polymer ?
#
loop_
_entity_poly.entity_id
_entity_poly.type
_entity_poly.pdbx_seq_one_letter_code
_entity_poly.pdbx_strand_id
1 'polypeptide(L)'
;MEHESLFSLTNPELWVLVGLLVFIGLLVWLKVLPGALFKALDGHAAKIQAELDEAHQLREEAQALLAEVKAQRDEAERQAAGMLEAAKADAALMASEAKARLEEQIARRAEMAERKIAQAEAQAAADVKSAAVDLAAQAAEQVLTARLAAGGSDALVDQAIGQIGSKLQ
;
A
#
# COMPACT_ATOMS: atom_id res chain seq x y z
N MET A 1 32.06 -104.58 -29.23
CA MET A 1 32.64 -103.36 -28.62
C MET A 1 31.90 -103.16 -27.33
N GLU A 2 32.64 -103.28 -26.25
CA GLU A 2 32.20 -103.83 -24.98
C GLU A 2 31.25 -102.88 -24.26
N HIS A 3 30.07 -103.38 -23.88
CA HIS A 3 29.27 -102.80 -22.82
C HIS A 3 29.93 -103.13 -21.48
N GLU A 4 31.11 -102.55 -21.26
CA GLU A 4 31.77 -102.57 -19.96
C GLU A 4 30.88 -101.77 -19.01
N SER A 5 30.38 -102.48 -18.00
CA SER A 5 29.42 -102.00 -17.02
C SER A 5 29.78 -100.62 -16.48
N LEU A 6 28.88 -99.66 -16.68
CA LEU A 6 28.82 -98.37 -15.97
C LEU A 6 28.58 -98.55 -14.44
N PHE A 7 28.81 -99.74 -13.89
CA PHE A 7 28.63 -100.11 -12.48
C PHE A 7 29.78 -101.00 -11.95
N SER A 8 31.00 -100.81 -12.46
CA SER A 8 32.21 -101.45 -11.92
C SER A 8 32.87 -100.58 -10.85
N LEU A 9 33.13 -101.15 -9.66
CA LEU A 9 33.74 -100.45 -8.51
C LEU A 9 35.19 -100.00 -8.75
N THR A 10 35.82 -100.44 -9.85
CA THR A 10 37.18 -100.07 -10.28
C THR A 10 37.23 -99.01 -11.39
N ASN A 11 36.08 -98.51 -11.86
CA ASN A 11 36.03 -97.53 -12.96
C ASN A 11 36.18 -96.08 -12.46
N PRO A 12 37.24 -95.33 -12.84
CA PRO A 12 37.50 -93.98 -12.33
C PRO A 12 36.40 -92.97 -12.64
N GLU A 13 35.73 -93.10 -13.79
CA GLU A 13 34.68 -92.16 -14.23
C GLU A 13 33.46 -92.18 -13.30
N LEU A 14 33.13 -93.34 -12.71
CA LEU A 14 32.03 -93.44 -11.74
C LEU A 14 32.37 -92.77 -10.42
N TRP A 15 33.59 -92.94 -9.93
CA TRP A 15 34.05 -92.24 -8.72
C TRP A 15 34.15 -90.73 -8.92
N VAL A 16 34.49 -90.27 -10.14
CA VAL A 16 34.43 -88.84 -10.51
C VAL A 16 32.98 -88.34 -10.53
N LEU A 17 32.04 -89.10 -11.10
CA LEU A 17 30.61 -88.73 -11.12
C LEU A 17 30.02 -88.70 -9.70
N VAL A 18 30.37 -89.66 -8.85
CA VAL A 18 29.99 -89.69 -7.42
C VAL A 18 30.61 -88.52 -6.69
N GLY A 19 31.89 -88.22 -6.92
CA GLY A 19 32.56 -87.05 -6.36
C GLY A 19 31.91 -85.73 -6.77
N LEU A 20 31.51 -85.61 -8.05
CA LEU A 20 30.77 -84.46 -8.58
C LEU A 20 29.38 -84.34 -7.95
N LEU A 21 28.64 -85.45 -7.80
CA LEU A 21 27.33 -85.45 -7.16
C LEU A 21 27.41 -85.12 -5.66
N VAL A 22 28.42 -85.62 -4.95
CA VAL A 22 28.69 -85.27 -3.55
C VAL A 22 29.10 -83.80 -3.44
N PHE A 23 29.91 -83.29 -4.36
CA PHE A 23 30.30 -81.88 -4.42
C PHE A 23 29.09 -80.97 -4.70
N ILE A 24 28.28 -81.28 -5.70
CA ILE A 24 27.04 -80.54 -6.01
C ILE A 24 26.06 -80.64 -4.84
N GLY A 25 25.90 -81.83 -4.24
CA GLY A 25 25.06 -82.05 -3.07
C GLY A 25 25.52 -81.22 -1.87
N LEU A 26 26.83 -81.15 -1.61
CA LEU A 26 27.42 -80.34 -0.56
C LEU A 26 27.24 -78.84 -0.84
N LEU A 27 27.39 -78.40 -2.09
CA LEU A 27 27.16 -77.01 -2.50
C LEU A 27 25.69 -76.56 -2.36
N VAL A 28 24.75 -77.47 -2.64
CA VAL A 28 23.31 -77.23 -2.42
C VAL A 28 22.98 -77.28 -0.93
N TRP A 29 23.56 -78.22 -0.16
CA TRP A 29 23.34 -78.37 1.28
C TRP A 29 23.88 -77.19 2.08
N LEU A 30 25.08 -76.70 1.73
CA LEU A 30 25.66 -75.48 2.30
C LEU A 30 24.95 -74.20 1.83
N LYS A 31 23.95 -74.29 0.93
CA LYS A 31 23.13 -73.17 0.40
C LYS A 31 23.94 -72.00 -0.21
N VAL A 32 25.23 -72.16 -0.46
CA VAL A 32 26.15 -71.05 -0.78
C VAL A 32 25.89 -70.50 -2.18
N LEU A 33 25.60 -71.36 -3.16
CA LEU A 33 25.36 -70.94 -4.55
C LEU A 33 23.97 -70.32 -4.79
N PRO A 34 22.85 -70.98 -4.45
CA PRO A 34 21.53 -70.44 -4.74
C PRO A 34 21.05 -69.41 -3.71
N GLY A 35 21.60 -69.35 -2.49
CA GLY A 35 21.14 -68.39 -1.49
C GLY A 35 21.74 -67.00 -1.67
N ALA A 36 23.07 -66.92 -1.77
CA ALA A 36 23.78 -65.64 -1.78
C ALA A 36 23.60 -64.87 -3.11
N LEU A 37 23.62 -65.59 -4.25
CA LEU A 37 23.50 -64.95 -5.56
C LEU A 37 22.09 -64.41 -5.79
N PHE A 38 21.05 -65.19 -5.49
CA PHE A 38 19.66 -64.73 -5.60
C PHE A 38 19.37 -63.59 -4.62
N LYS A 39 19.87 -63.66 -3.37
CA LYS A 39 19.70 -62.57 -2.39
C LYS A 39 20.36 -61.26 -2.84
N ALA A 40 21.49 -61.32 -3.54
CA ALA A 40 22.15 -60.12 -4.09
C ALA A 40 21.33 -59.50 -5.23
N LEU A 41 20.72 -60.32 -6.10
CA LEU A 41 19.82 -59.86 -7.15
C LEU A 41 18.53 -59.27 -6.57
N ASP A 42 17.91 -59.95 -5.59
CA ASP A 42 16.72 -59.46 -4.89
C ASP A 42 17.02 -58.14 -4.17
N GLY A 43 18.20 -58.01 -3.55
CA GLY A 43 18.65 -56.77 -2.94
C GLY A 43 18.84 -55.63 -3.94
N HIS A 44 19.34 -55.92 -5.14
CA HIS A 44 19.42 -54.94 -6.23
C HIS A 44 18.04 -54.52 -6.74
N ALA A 45 17.15 -55.48 -6.96
CA ALA A 45 15.77 -55.20 -7.38
C ALA A 45 15.02 -54.35 -6.34
N ALA A 46 15.15 -54.68 -5.06
CA ALA A 46 14.57 -53.91 -3.96
C ALA A 46 15.15 -52.49 -3.88
N LYS A 47 16.45 -52.33 -4.11
CA LYS A 47 17.09 -51.01 -4.14
C LYS A 47 16.59 -50.16 -5.31
N ILE A 48 16.51 -50.73 -6.51
CA ILE A 48 15.98 -50.03 -7.69
C ILE A 48 14.52 -49.65 -7.47
N GLN A 49 13.71 -50.54 -6.89
CA GLN A 49 12.31 -50.24 -6.59
C GLN A 49 12.22 -49.08 -5.58
N ALA A 50 13.03 -49.10 -4.52
CA ALA A 50 13.06 -48.02 -3.53
C ALA A 50 13.49 -46.67 -4.16
N GLU A 51 14.51 -46.65 -5.01
CA GLU A 51 14.96 -45.45 -5.72
C GLU A 51 13.89 -44.93 -6.70
N LEU A 52 13.17 -45.82 -7.38
CA LEU A 52 12.06 -45.45 -8.25
C LEU A 52 10.89 -44.87 -7.44
N ASP A 53 10.52 -45.50 -6.34
CA ASP A 53 9.44 -45.04 -5.46
C ASP A 53 9.77 -43.66 -4.87
N GLU A 54 11.03 -43.44 -4.44
CA GLU A 54 11.52 -42.14 -3.97
C GLU A 54 11.49 -41.08 -5.08
N ALA A 55 11.96 -41.42 -6.29
CA ALA A 55 11.90 -40.52 -7.44
C ALA A 55 10.47 -40.15 -7.83
N HIS A 56 9.52 -41.10 -7.72
CA HIS A 56 8.11 -40.86 -7.93
C HIS A 56 7.54 -39.92 -6.87
N GLN A 57 7.80 -40.17 -5.59
CA GLN A 57 7.37 -39.27 -4.49
C GLN A 57 7.94 -37.87 -4.66
N LEU A 58 9.25 -37.73 -4.93
CA LEU A 58 9.88 -36.44 -5.12
C LEU A 58 9.28 -35.67 -6.31
N ARG A 59 8.92 -36.38 -7.38
CA ARG A 59 8.25 -35.77 -8.53
C ARG A 59 6.84 -35.29 -8.17
N GLU A 60 6.07 -36.07 -7.41
CA GLU A 60 4.74 -35.68 -6.95
C GLU A 60 4.81 -34.46 -6.02
N GLU A 61 5.75 -34.45 -5.08
CA GLU A 61 5.99 -33.29 -4.20
C GLU A 61 6.40 -32.04 -4.99
N ALA A 62 7.30 -32.17 -5.97
CA ALA A 62 7.70 -31.06 -6.82
C ALA A 62 6.52 -30.52 -7.66
N GLN A 63 5.65 -31.40 -8.15
CA GLN A 63 4.45 -31.01 -8.88
C GLN A 63 3.44 -30.30 -7.97
N ALA A 64 3.24 -30.80 -6.74
CA ALA A 64 2.38 -30.19 -5.75
C ALA A 64 2.89 -28.79 -5.35
N LEU A 65 4.18 -28.67 -5.06
CA LEU A 65 4.81 -27.39 -4.75
C LEU A 65 4.71 -26.40 -5.91
N LEU A 66 4.92 -26.85 -7.15
CA LEU A 66 4.77 -25.98 -8.32
C LEU A 66 3.33 -25.48 -8.48
N ALA A 67 2.34 -26.34 -8.25
CA ALA A 67 0.93 -25.96 -8.30
C ALA A 67 0.60 -24.94 -7.20
N GLU A 68 1.10 -25.16 -5.99
CA GLU A 68 0.93 -24.24 -4.87
C GLU A 68 1.56 -22.87 -5.15
N VAL A 69 2.82 -22.83 -5.60
CA VAL A 69 3.51 -21.58 -5.93
C VAL A 69 2.78 -20.83 -7.03
N LYS A 70 2.27 -21.52 -8.07
CA LYS A 70 1.47 -20.87 -9.12
C LYS A 70 0.19 -20.27 -8.54
N ALA A 71 -0.54 -21.01 -7.73
CA ALA A 71 -1.76 -20.51 -7.08
C ALA A 71 -1.46 -19.30 -6.17
N GLN A 72 -0.38 -19.36 -5.39
CA GLN A 72 0.06 -18.25 -4.54
C GLN A 72 0.46 -17.03 -5.38
N ARG A 73 1.13 -17.21 -6.51
CA ARG A 73 1.46 -16.12 -7.43
C ARG A 73 0.21 -15.47 -8.04
N ASP A 74 -0.72 -16.27 -8.53
CA ASP A 74 -1.96 -15.75 -9.13
C ASP A 74 -2.82 -15.00 -8.09
N GLU A 75 -2.85 -15.50 -6.84
CA GLU A 75 -3.50 -14.83 -5.72
C GLU A 75 -2.80 -13.52 -5.36
N ALA A 76 -1.46 -13.51 -5.27
CA ALA A 76 -0.69 -12.30 -5.00
C ALA A 76 -0.85 -11.25 -6.10
N GLU A 77 -0.89 -11.65 -7.38
CA GLU A 77 -1.14 -10.76 -8.51
C GLU A 77 -2.57 -10.17 -8.45
N ARG A 78 -3.58 -10.98 -8.11
CA ARG A 78 -4.95 -10.48 -7.88
C ARG A 78 -5.03 -9.51 -6.70
N GLN A 79 -4.36 -9.81 -5.60
CA GLN A 79 -4.32 -8.92 -4.43
C GLN A 79 -3.60 -7.60 -4.77
N ALA A 80 -2.48 -7.65 -5.47
CA ALA A 80 -1.75 -6.46 -5.90
C ALA A 80 -2.59 -5.59 -6.85
N ALA A 81 -3.30 -6.22 -7.81
CA ALA A 81 -4.24 -5.51 -8.68
C ALA A 81 -5.37 -4.86 -7.88
N GLY A 82 -5.94 -5.57 -6.91
CA GLY A 82 -6.97 -5.04 -6.00
C GLY A 82 -6.46 -3.87 -5.17
N MET A 83 -5.25 -3.95 -4.62
CA MET A 83 -4.59 -2.87 -3.88
C MET A 83 -4.38 -1.63 -4.76
N LEU A 84 -3.97 -1.83 -6.01
CA LEU A 84 -3.74 -0.72 -6.93
C LEU A 84 -5.05 -0.01 -7.29
N GLU A 85 -6.11 -0.76 -7.55
CA GLU A 85 -7.43 -0.17 -7.84
C GLU A 85 -8.02 0.56 -6.62
N ALA A 86 -7.89 -0.01 -5.41
CA ALA A 86 -8.27 0.66 -4.18
C ALA A 86 -7.48 1.97 -3.98
N ALA A 87 -6.16 1.94 -4.17
CA ALA A 87 -5.31 3.12 -4.04
C ALA A 87 -5.68 4.22 -5.05
N LYS A 88 -6.05 3.87 -6.29
CA LYS A 88 -6.53 4.82 -7.29
C LYS A 88 -7.88 5.43 -6.90
N ALA A 89 -8.80 4.61 -6.41
CA ALA A 89 -10.11 5.07 -5.95
C ALA A 89 -9.97 6.04 -4.77
N ASP A 90 -9.14 5.71 -3.79
CA ASP A 90 -8.84 6.56 -2.63
C ASP A 90 -8.17 7.86 -3.06
N ALA A 91 -7.19 7.80 -3.97
CA ALA A 91 -6.54 8.99 -4.50
C ALA A 91 -7.53 9.92 -5.23
N ALA A 92 -8.45 9.36 -6.01
CA ALA A 92 -9.49 10.13 -6.70
C ALA A 92 -10.45 10.79 -5.69
N LEU A 93 -10.87 10.06 -4.65
CA LEU A 93 -11.70 10.60 -3.57
C LEU A 93 -10.98 11.74 -2.85
N MET A 94 -9.75 11.51 -2.40
CA MET A 94 -8.92 12.53 -1.73
C MET A 94 -8.74 13.78 -2.60
N ALA A 95 -8.50 13.61 -3.91
CA ALA A 95 -8.38 14.73 -4.84
C ALA A 95 -9.70 15.52 -4.97
N SER A 96 -10.85 14.83 -5.00
CA SER A 96 -12.16 15.48 -5.05
C SER A 96 -12.47 16.25 -3.78
N GLU A 97 -12.19 15.67 -2.60
CA GLU A 97 -12.38 16.33 -1.31
C GLU A 97 -11.44 17.52 -1.13
N ALA A 98 -10.17 17.38 -1.55
CA ALA A 98 -9.20 18.46 -1.50
C ALA A 98 -9.62 19.64 -2.38
N LYS A 99 -10.15 19.37 -3.58
CA LYS A 99 -10.71 20.41 -4.46
C LYS A 99 -11.89 21.12 -3.80
N ALA A 100 -12.87 20.38 -3.28
CA ALA A 100 -14.02 20.97 -2.60
C ALA A 100 -13.60 21.84 -1.40
N ARG A 101 -12.67 21.35 -0.57
CA ARG A 101 -12.12 22.12 0.56
C ARG A 101 -11.35 23.36 0.10
N LEU A 102 -10.65 23.30 -1.03
CA LEU A 102 -9.91 24.44 -1.57
C LEU A 102 -10.88 25.51 -2.10
N GLU A 103 -11.90 25.11 -2.84
CA GLU A 103 -12.95 26.01 -3.33
C GLU A 103 -13.66 26.71 -2.18
N GLU A 104 -14.03 25.97 -1.13
CA GLU A 104 -14.64 26.53 0.07
C GLU A 104 -13.70 27.52 0.80
N GLN A 105 -12.41 27.20 0.89
CA GLN A 105 -11.41 28.12 1.46
C GLN A 105 -11.24 29.38 0.63
N ILE A 106 -11.24 29.26 -0.70
CA ILE A 106 -11.15 30.41 -1.61
C ILE A 106 -12.38 31.29 -1.45
N ALA A 107 -13.58 30.70 -1.45
CA ALA A 107 -14.84 31.43 -1.25
C ALA A 107 -14.84 32.20 0.08
N ARG A 108 -14.46 31.56 1.19
CA ARG A 108 -14.33 32.25 2.49
C ARG A 108 -13.30 33.36 2.47
N ARG A 109 -12.16 33.17 1.82
CA ARG A 109 -11.12 34.21 1.70
C ARG A 109 -11.60 35.39 0.85
N ALA A 110 -12.33 35.12 -0.22
CA ALA A 110 -12.94 36.16 -1.05
C ALA A 110 -13.95 36.98 -0.23
N GLU A 111 -14.87 36.32 0.47
CA GLU A 111 -15.84 37.00 1.34
C GLU A 111 -15.15 37.86 2.42
N MET A 112 -14.10 37.34 3.06
CA MET A 112 -13.31 38.10 4.03
C MET A 112 -12.60 39.30 3.42
N ALA A 113 -12.12 39.19 2.17
CA ALA A 113 -11.51 40.30 1.46
C ALA A 113 -12.56 41.36 1.08
N GLU A 114 -13.71 40.94 0.58
CA GLU A 114 -14.84 41.84 0.27
C GLU A 114 -15.32 42.59 1.51
N ARG A 115 -15.49 41.90 2.64
CA ARG A 115 -15.85 42.52 3.92
C ARG A 115 -14.82 43.56 4.36
N LYS A 116 -13.52 43.29 4.18
CA LYS A 116 -12.44 44.24 4.50
C LYS A 116 -12.45 45.45 3.56
N ILE A 117 -12.71 45.25 2.27
CA ILE A 117 -12.82 46.34 1.30
C ILE A 117 -14.01 47.23 1.68
N ALA A 118 -15.18 46.66 1.91
CA ALA A 118 -16.37 47.42 2.31
C ALA A 118 -16.13 48.21 3.61
N GLN A 119 -15.45 47.62 4.59
CA GLN A 119 -15.06 48.31 5.82
C GLN A 119 -14.10 49.47 5.54
N ALA A 120 -13.08 49.26 4.70
CA ALA A 120 -12.13 50.30 4.33
C ALA A 120 -12.78 51.45 3.54
N GLU A 121 -13.71 51.14 2.64
CA GLU A 121 -14.51 52.13 1.90
C GLU A 121 -15.37 52.97 2.84
N ALA A 122 -16.06 52.32 3.79
CA ALA A 122 -16.86 53.03 4.78
C ALA A 122 -16.01 53.95 5.67
N GLN A 123 -14.82 53.48 6.08
CA GLN A 123 -13.88 54.29 6.85
C GLN A 123 -13.36 55.47 6.03
N ALA A 124 -12.92 55.25 4.79
CA ALA A 124 -12.43 56.31 3.92
C ALA A 124 -13.51 57.38 3.65
N ALA A 125 -14.77 56.97 3.45
CA ALA A 125 -15.88 57.90 3.30
C ALA A 125 -16.13 58.72 4.58
N ALA A 126 -16.01 58.10 5.75
CA ALA A 126 -16.11 58.81 7.04
C ALA A 126 -14.97 59.81 7.22
N ASP A 127 -13.74 59.44 6.87
CA ASP A 127 -12.56 60.29 6.98
C ASP A 127 -12.67 61.53 6.06
N VAL A 128 -13.10 61.34 4.81
CA VAL A 128 -13.36 62.45 3.87
C VAL A 128 -14.44 63.39 4.41
N LYS A 129 -15.52 62.83 4.96
CA LYS A 129 -16.59 63.63 5.56
C LYS A 129 -16.09 64.43 6.76
N SER A 130 -15.28 63.83 7.64
CA SER A 130 -14.68 64.52 8.78
C SER A 130 -13.80 65.68 8.31
N ALA A 131 -12.90 65.43 7.36
CA ALA A 131 -12.03 66.46 6.80
C ALA A 131 -12.81 67.61 6.16
N ALA A 132 -13.92 67.33 5.48
CA ALA A 132 -14.80 68.34 4.91
C ALA A 132 -15.51 69.18 5.99
N VAL A 133 -15.97 68.55 7.08
CA VAL A 133 -16.58 69.25 8.23
C VAL A 133 -15.55 70.15 8.91
N ASP A 134 -14.34 69.65 9.13
CA ASP A 134 -13.26 70.42 9.76
C ASP A 134 -12.86 71.63 8.90
N LEU A 135 -12.76 71.44 7.57
CA LEU A 135 -12.49 72.54 6.64
C LEU A 135 -13.61 73.58 6.61
N ALA A 136 -14.87 73.13 6.63
CA ALA A 136 -16.03 74.03 6.67
C ALA A 136 -16.08 74.82 7.98
N ALA A 137 -15.77 74.19 9.12
CA ALA A 137 -15.69 74.84 10.42
C ALA A 137 -14.59 75.91 10.45
N GLN A 138 -13.39 75.60 9.96
CA GLN A 138 -12.29 76.56 9.84
C GLN A 138 -12.64 77.74 8.92
N ALA A 139 -13.29 77.49 7.78
CA ALA A 139 -13.75 78.55 6.89
C ALA A 139 -14.81 79.44 7.55
N ALA A 140 -15.77 78.85 8.28
CA ALA A 140 -16.77 79.60 9.04
C ALA A 140 -16.13 80.46 10.13
N GLU A 141 -15.13 79.94 10.84
CA GLU A 141 -14.35 80.69 11.84
C GLU A 141 -13.61 81.87 11.20
N GLN A 142 -12.96 81.68 10.05
CA GLN A 142 -12.29 82.75 9.31
C GLN A 142 -13.26 83.84 8.85
N VAL A 143 -14.45 83.46 8.36
CA VAL A 143 -15.49 84.43 7.95
C VAL A 143 -16.02 85.21 9.16
N LEU A 144 -16.26 84.52 10.28
CA LEU A 144 -16.77 85.15 11.51
C LEU A 144 -15.74 86.14 12.09
N THR A 145 -14.47 85.74 12.17
CA THR A 145 -13.38 86.59 12.65
C THR A 145 -13.17 87.81 11.73
N ALA A 146 -13.23 87.64 10.41
CA ALA A 146 -13.17 88.74 9.46
C ALA A 146 -14.34 89.74 9.61
N ARG A 147 -15.56 89.25 9.86
CA ARG A 147 -16.73 90.12 10.13
C ARG A 147 -16.59 90.89 11.44
N LEU A 148 -16.12 90.25 12.50
CA LEU A 148 -15.86 90.91 13.79
C LEU A 148 -14.79 92.00 13.66
N ALA A 149 -13.71 91.74 12.91
CA ALA A 149 -12.66 92.72 12.65
C ALA A 149 -13.13 93.92 11.82
N ALA A 150 -14.13 93.76 10.96
CA ALA A 150 -14.73 94.82 10.16
C ALA A 150 -15.69 95.75 10.96
N GLY A 151 -15.85 95.53 12.27
CA GLY A 151 -16.58 96.43 13.18
C GLY A 151 -18.11 96.38 13.07
N GLY A 152 -18.68 95.36 12.44
CA GLY A 152 -20.13 95.19 12.34
C GLY A 152 -20.74 94.65 13.64
N SER A 153 -21.59 95.44 14.30
CA SER A 153 -22.56 94.94 15.30
C SER A 153 -23.53 94.01 14.57
N ASP A 154 -23.38 92.70 14.80
CA ASP A 154 -24.14 91.68 14.09
C ASP A 154 -25.48 91.47 14.79
N ALA A 155 -26.59 91.74 14.10
CA ALA A 155 -27.95 91.60 14.64
C ALA A 155 -28.23 90.19 15.18
N LEU A 156 -27.50 89.17 14.71
CA LEU A 156 -27.55 87.80 15.22
C LEU A 156 -26.96 87.66 16.64
N VAL A 157 -25.94 88.44 16.97
CA VAL A 157 -25.35 88.48 18.33
C VAL A 157 -26.33 89.15 19.29
N ASP A 158 -26.94 90.27 18.89
CA ASP A 158 -27.98 90.92 19.68
C ASP A 158 -29.22 90.03 19.87
N GLN A 159 -29.60 89.26 18.85
CA GLN A 159 -30.70 88.30 18.93
C GLN A 159 -30.34 87.09 19.82
N ALA A 160 -29.09 86.61 19.80
CA ALA A 160 -28.61 85.56 20.71
C ALA A 160 -28.58 86.03 22.18
N ILE A 161 -28.13 87.27 22.44
CA ILE A 161 -28.19 87.90 23.77
C ILE A 161 -29.65 88.03 24.22
N GLY A 162 -30.56 88.43 23.32
CA GLY A 162 -32.00 88.49 23.60
C GLY A 162 -32.65 87.14 23.92
N GLN A 163 -32.22 86.06 23.25
CA GLN A 163 -32.73 84.71 23.52
C GLN A 163 -32.20 84.08 24.82
N ILE A 164 -30.98 84.45 25.25
CA ILE A 164 -30.47 84.07 26.57
C ILE A 164 -31.28 84.78 27.67
N GLY A 165 -31.60 86.07 27.45
CA GLY A 165 -32.46 86.84 28.35
C GLY A 165 -33.89 86.28 28.48
N SER A 166 -34.45 85.70 27.42
CA SER A 166 -35.81 85.14 27.42
C SER A 166 -35.91 83.70 27.96
N LYS A 167 -34.81 82.95 28.08
CA LYS A 167 -34.78 81.62 28.71
C LYS A 167 -34.44 81.65 30.22
N LEU A 168 -34.09 82.82 30.76
CA LEU A 168 -33.74 83.03 32.17
C LEU A 168 -34.83 83.76 32.98
N GLN A 169 -35.94 84.14 32.34
CA GLN A 169 -37.19 84.55 32.97
C GLN A 169 -38.20 83.40 32.92
#